data_AF-A0A061SJE4-F1
#
_entry.id   AF-A0A061SJE4-F1
#
_cell.length_a   1.000
_cell.length_b   1.000
_cell.length_c   1.000
_cell.angle_alpha   90.00
_cell.angle_beta   90.00
_cell.angle_gamma   90.00
#
_symmetry.space_group_name_H-M   'P 1'
#
loop_
_entity.id
_entity.type
_entity.pdbx_description
1 polymer ?
#
loop_
_entity_poly.entity_id
_entity_poly.type
_entity_poly.pdbx_seq_one_letter_code
_entity_poly.pdbx_strand_id
1 'polypeptide(L)'
;MTADEVFSCREVSEARQFSSSVQDGEAWSECSTTSAVEAFNQSLQHGLWLAPRPVRYEAKEWSEVMLMEGNKWPCGAPDMCLVIGLQGLARSVHLITSASSRCTEFASQHQVKDWMLQVLEEKFDFASSTIAFFVQHLADNIMSKVKAPGVAVPQSLLTFQVELQAKSEHSRAKISEANMALQGYRRSTARLVENMHRSLMSYRRTVLMLCKVALEDWVFLLRKHMSPAQLGWEEVLLYQKVLSDSSVKSANKFVGLLLSPLLDLPRRSAVATLKRGGLSGIASRLMAVWVLRVHRIKFEKQLNSVVDGKRPRPAWNFSLD
;
A
#
# COMPACT_ATOMS: atom_id res chain seq x y z
N MET A 1 46.91 40.59 -33.26
CA MET A 1 48.14 39.78 -33.37
C MET A 1 47.99 38.61 -32.42
N THR A 2 48.08 37.42 -32.97
CA THR A 2 47.83 36.09 -32.41
C THR A 2 49.09 35.44 -31.84
N ALA A 3 48.90 34.59 -30.83
CA ALA A 3 49.63 33.33 -30.55
C ALA A 3 48.83 32.64 -29.42
N ASP A 4 48.05 31.59 -29.70
CA ASP A 4 48.47 30.18 -29.71
C ASP A 4 48.98 29.69 -28.35
N GLU A 5 48.20 28.84 -27.69
CA GLU A 5 48.74 27.59 -27.18
C GLU A 5 47.66 26.51 -27.04
N VAL A 6 47.99 25.37 -27.65
CA VAL A 6 47.27 24.11 -27.76
C VAL A 6 47.24 23.41 -26.40
N PHE A 7 46.06 23.00 -25.92
CA PHE A 7 45.97 21.91 -24.94
C PHE A 7 44.80 20.96 -25.23
N SER A 8 45.18 19.82 -25.80
CA SER A 8 44.70 18.46 -25.52
C SER A 8 43.18 18.21 -25.43
N CYS A 9 42.58 17.86 -26.58
CA CYS A 9 41.40 17.00 -26.64
C CYS A 9 41.78 15.58 -26.19
N ARG A 10 41.76 15.30 -24.89
CA ARG A 10 41.86 13.92 -24.38
C ARG A 10 41.32 13.73 -22.98
N GLU A 11 40.09 14.17 -22.71
CA GLU A 11 39.40 13.86 -21.45
C GLU A 11 37.86 13.98 -21.53
N VAL A 12 37.26 13.61 -22.67
CA VAL A 12 35.78 13.56 -22.83
C VAL A 12 35.28 12.16 -23.22
N SER A 13 36.10 11.13 -23.06
CA SER A 13 35.78 9.77 -23.50
C SER A 13 35.47 8.77 -22.39
N GLU A 14 35.43 9.18 -21.12
CA GLU A 14 35.06 8.28 -20.00
C GLU A 14 33.76 8.64 -19.28
N ALA A 15 33.03 9.66 -19.75
CA ALA A 15 31.69 10.01 -19.24
C ALA A 15 30.53 9.41 -20.06
N ARG A 16 30.80 8.49 -21.00
CA ARG A 16 29.80 7.85 -21.85
C ARG A 16 29.82 6.33 -21.68
N GLN A 17 29.32 5.82 -20.55
CA GLN A 17 28.87 4.42 -20.50
C GLN A 17 27.87 4.03 -19.39
N PHE A 18 27.24 4.99 -18.70
CA PHE A 18 26.15 4.68 -17.74
C PHE A 18 24.87 5.49 -18.00
N SER A 19 24.50 5.61 -19.27
CA SER A 19 23.28 6.30 -19.71
C SER A 19 22.65 5.55 -20.87
N SER A 20 21.95 4.46 -20.57
CA SER A 20 21.05 3.76 -21.49
C SER A 20 20.41 2.56 -20.78
N SER A 21 19.19 2.69 -20.28
CA SER A 21 18.18 1.61 -20.24
C SER A 21 16.94 1.92 -19.41
N VAL A 22 16.92 2.94 -18.55
CA VAL A 22 15.67 3.40 -17.94
C VAL A 22 14.96 4.34 -18.92
N GLN A 23 14.44 3.78 -20.01
CA GLN A 23 13.47 4.49 -20.83
C GLN A 23 12.17 4.61 -20.05
N ASP A 24 11.70 5.85 -19.98
CA ASP A 24 10.39 6.25 -19.50
C ASP A 24 9.29 5.32 -20.03
N GLY A 25 8.56 4.63 -19.13
CA GLY A 25 7.19 4.15 -19.43
C GLY A 25 6.92 2.65 -19.45
N GLU A 26 7.90 1.74 -19.40
CA GLU A 26 7.61 0.29 -19.48
C GLU A 26 6.85 -0.27 -18.25
N ALA A 27 7.20 0.17 -17.04
CA ALA A 27 6.48 -0.25 -15.82
C ALA A 27 5.01 0.22 -15.82
N TRP A 28 4.73 1.38 -16.44
CA TRP A 28 3.38 1.92 -16.55
C TRP A 28 2.55 1.18 -17.61
N SER A 29 3.17 0.79 -18.73
CA SER A 29 2.46 0.09 -19.80
C SER A 29 2.01 -1.32 -19.37
N GLU A 30 2.86 -2.07 -18.65
CA GLU A 30 2.50 -3.39 -18.12
C GLU A 30 1.46 -3.32 -16.99
N CYS A 31 1.57 -2.31 -16.11
CA CYS A 31 0.66 -2.08 -14.98
C CYS A 31 -0.72 -1.54 -15.43
N SER A 32 -0.83 -1.06 -16.67
CA SER A 32 -2.08 -0.52 -17.22
C SER A 32 -3.15 -1.59 -17.52
N THR A 33 -2.75 -2.86 -17.68
CA THR A 33 -3.69 -3.93 -18.03
C THR A 33 -4.42 -4.47 -16.80
N THR A 34 -5.74 -4.66 -16.92
CA THR A 34 -6.58 -5.18 -15.81
C THR A 34 -6.10 -6.56 -15.35
N SER A 35 -5.61 -7.39 -16.26
CA SER A 35 -5.09 -8.74 -15.98
C SER A 35 -3.82 -8.74 -15.13
N ALA A 36 -2.88 -7.84 -15.38
CA ALA A 36 -1.63 -7.77 -14.62
C ALA A 36 -1.85 -7.32 -13.17
N VAL A 37 -2.76 -6.36 -12.96
CA VAL A 37 -3.13 -5.88 -11.62
C VAL A 37 -3.85 -6.97 -10.81
N GLU A 38 -4.72 -7.77 -11.43
CA GLU A 38 -5.38 -8.88 -10.75
C GLU A 38 -4.43 -10.05 -10.45
N ALA A 39 -3.50 -10.37 -11.36
CA ALA A 39 -2.45 -11.36 -11.10
C ALA A 39 -1.55 -10.93 -9.92
N PHE A 40 -1.19 -9.64 -9.85
CA PHE A 40 -0.50 -9.08 -8.70
C PHE A 40 -1.33 -9.23 -7.41
N ASN A 41 -2.62 -8.89 -7.44
CA ASN A 41 -3.49 -9.05 -6.26
C ASN A 41 -3.58 -10.51 -5.81
N GLN A 42 -3.70 -11.48 -6.72
CA GLN A 42 -3.68 -12.90 -6.39
C GLN A 42 -2.35 -13.33 -5.72
N SER A 43 -1.23 -12.79 -6.19
CA SER A 43 0.08 -13.09 -5.58
C SER A 43 0.19 -12.61 -4.12
N LEU A 44 -0.60 -11.61 -3.72
CA LEU A 44 -0.66 -11.10 -2.35
C LEU A 44 -1.59 -11.90 -1.42
N GLN A 45 -2.43 -12.79 -1.95
CA GLN A 45 -3.42 -13.53 -1.15
C GLN A 45 -2.82 -14.74 -0.41
N HIS A 46 -1.60 -15.15 -0.75
CA HIS A 46 -0.96 -16.37 -0.21
C HIS A 46 0.23 -16.12 0.71
N GLY A 47 0.44 -14.87 1.14
CA GLY A 47 1.50 -14.48 2.07
C GLY A 47 2.16 -13.17 1.68
N LEU A 48 3.37 -12.95 2.21
CA LEU A 48 4.16 -11.78 1.81
C LEU A 48 4.54 -11.89 0.33
N TRP A 49 4.46 -10.78 -0.37
CA TRP A 49 4.88 -10.66 -1.75
C TRP A 49 6.36 -10.99 -1.91
N LEU A 50 6.63 -11.98 -2.75
CA LEU A 50 7.95 -12.45 -3.13
C LEU A 50 8.00 -12.53 -4.66
N ALA A 51 7.57 -11.50 -5.37
CA ALA A 51 7.53 -11.59 -6.83
C ALA A 51 8.91 -11.80 -7.46
N PRO A 52 8.92 -12.34 -8.69
CA PRO A 52 10.12 -12.39 -9.50
C PRO A 52 10.72 -11.00 -9.75
N ARG A 53 12.04 -10.96 -9.95
CA ARG A 53 12.77 -9.77 -10.43
C ARG A 53 12.08 -9.22 -11.70
N PRO A 54 11.76 -7.91 -11.76
CA PRO A 54 11.30 -7.27 -12.99
C PRO A 54 12.35 -7.37 -14.10
N VAL A 55 11.94 -7.71 -15.32
CA VAL A 55 12.86 -8.00 -16.45
C VAL A 55 13.79 -6.82 -16.78
N ARG A 56 13.31 -5.59 -16.57
CA ARG A 56 14.02 -4.31 -16.80
C ARG A 56 15.28 -4.10 -15.97
N TYR A 57 15.42 -4.77 -14.82
CA TYR A 57 16.62 -4.64 -13.98
C TYR A 57 17.57 -5.77 -14.25
N GLU A 58 18.87 -5.53 -14.42
CA GLU A 58 19.84 -6.62 -14.61
C GLU A 58 19.86 -7.60 -13.43
N ALA A 59 20.05 -8.89 -13.71
CA ALA A 59 19.93 -9.94 -12.70
C ALA A 59 20.97 -9.79 -11.57
N LYS A 60 22.20 -9.41 -11.95
CA LYS A 60 23.31 -9.21 -11.01
C LYS A 60 23.06 -7.98 -10.12
N GLU A 61 22.76 -6.83 -10.72
CA GLU A 61 22.46 -5.60 -9.98
C GLU A 61 21.26 -5.77 -9.04
N TRP A 62 20.16 -6.36 -9.53
CA TRP A 62 19.01 -6.66 -8.70
C TRP A 62 19.38 -7.55 -7.52
N SER A 63 20.20 -8.58 -7.76
CA SER A 63 20.62 -9.49 -6.70
C SER A 63 21.46 -8.80 -5.63
N GLU A 64 22.36 -7.90 -6.02
CA GLU A 64 23.23 -7.14 -5.11
C GLU A 64 22.44 -6.15 -4.24
N VAL A 65 21.38 -5.55 -4.79
CA VAL A 65 20.55 -4.56 -4.07
C VAL A 65 19.44 -5.22 -3.23
N MET A 66 18.77 -6.24 -3.77
CA MET A 66 17.52 -6.77 -3.19
C MET A 66 17.71 -8.03 -2.34
N LEU A 67 18.82 -8.78 -2.49
CA LEU A 67 19.09 -9.95 -1.65
C LEU A 67 19.87 -9.54 -0.40
N MET A 68 19.49 -10.08 0.76
CA MET A 68 20.36 -10.07 1.94
C MET A 68 21.38 -11.20 1.82
N GLU A 69 22.56 -11.04 2.44
CA GLU A 69 23.59 -12.09 2.50
C GLU A 69 22.98 -13.44 2.91
N GLY A 70 23.18 -14.46 2.08
CA GLY A 70 22.72 -15.84 2.34
C GLY A 70 21.31 -16.19 1.87
N ASN A 71 20.51 -15.26 1.34
CA ASN A 71 19.17 -15.57 0.82
C ASN A 71 19.18 -15.89 -0.68
N LYS A 72 18.43 -16.93 -1.09
CA LYS A 72 18.08 -17.21 -2.49
C LYS A 72 16.67 -16.69 -2.80
N TRP A 73 16.47 -16.36 -4.07
CA TRP A 73 15.25 -15.84 -4.73
C TRP A 73 13.90 -16.32 -4.13
N PRO A 74 12.83 -15.48 -4.06
CA PRO A 74 12.68 -14.11 -4.57
C PRO A 74 12.54 -13.09 -3.42
N CYS A 75 13.45 -12.11 -3.30
CA CYS A 75 13.37 -11.14 -2.20
C CYS A 75 12.65 -9.86 -2.64
N GLY A 76 11.36 -9.74 -2.31
CA GLY A 76 10.65 -8.46 -2.31
C GLY A 76 11.05 -7.56 -1.14
N ALA A 77 12.32 -7.59 -0.70
CA ALA A 77 12.80 -6.90 0.50
C ALA A 77 11.86 -7.02 1.73
N PRO A 78 11.42 -8.24 2.12
CA PRO A 78 10.39 -8.43 3.16
C PRO A 78 10.85 -8.01 4.57
N ASP A 79 12.13 -7.72 4.74
CA ASP A 79 12.72 -7.12 5.94
C ASP A 79 12.44 -5.62 6.08
N MET A 80 12.01 -4.94 5.02
CA MET A 80 11.60 -3.52 5.07
C MET A 80 10.15 -3.40 5.50
N CYS A 81 9.87 -2.63 6.56
CA CYS A 81 8.49 -2.39 6.99
C CYS A 81 7.69 -1.65 5.92
N LEU A 82 8.36 -0.82 5.10
CA LEU A 82 7.76 -0.19 3.92
C LEU A 82 7.09 -1.19 2.96
N VAL A 83 7.76 -2.31 2.66
CA VAL A 83 7.25 -3.34 1.76
C VAL A 83 6.02 -4.01 2.37
N ILE A 84 6.09 -4.35 3.66
CA ILE A 84 4.96 -4.93 4.40
C ILE A 84 3.79 -3.92 4.39
N GLY A 85 4.07 -2.65 4.62
CA GLY A 85 3.11 -1.55 4.60
C GLY A 85 2.36 -1.45 3.28
N LEU A 86 3.06 -1.44 2.15
CA LEU A 86 2.48 -1.43 0.79
C LEU A 86 1.54 -2.62 0.56
N GLN A 87 1.95 -3.81 0.98
CA GLN A 87 1.09 -4.99 0.90
C GLN A 87 -0.14 -4.88 1.83
N GLY A 88 0.01 -4.23 2.99
CA GLY A 88 -1.10 -3.93 3.89
C GLY A 88 -2.13 -2.98 3.26
N LEU A 89 -1.69 -1.98 2.49
CA LEU A 89 -2.59 -1.12 1.72
C LEU A 89 -3.39 -1.93 0.69
N ALA A 90 -2.70 -2.77 -0.09
CA ALA A 90 -3.32 -3.63 -1.08
C ALA A 90 -4.35 -4.60 -0.46
N ARG A 91 -4.00 -5.24 0.66
CA ARG A 91 -4.92 -6.11 1.42
C ARG A 91 -6.15 -5.34 1.89
N SER A 92 -5.97 -4.12 2.41
CA SER A 92 -7.08 -3.34 2.96
C SER A 92 -8.15 -3.01 1.90
N VAL A 93 -7.73 -2.62 0.69
CA VAL A 93 -8.66 -2.33 -0.40
C VAL A 93 -9.29 -3.58 -1.00
N HIS A 94 -8.60 -4.72 -0.95
CA HIS A 94 -9.18 -6.01 -1.33
C HIS A 94 -10.31 -6.42 -0.39
N LEU A 95 -10.14 -6.27 0.94
CA LEU A 95 -11.20 -6.56 1.90
C LEU A 95 -12.41 -5.64 1.73
N ILE A 96 -12.19 -4.34 1.52
CA ILE A 96 -13.26 -3.36 1.29
C ILE A 96 -14.06 -3.70 0.02
N THR A 97 -13.38 -4.03 -1.07
CA THR A 97 -14.04 -4.36 -2.34
C THR A 97 -14.76 -5.71 -2.30
N SER A 98 -14.24 -6.68 -1.56
CA SER A 98 -14.93 -7.95 -1.31
C SER A 98 -16.23 -7.74 -0.53
N ALA A 99 -16.19 -6.91 0.53
CA ALA A 99 -17.38 -6.53 1.28
C ALA A 99 -18.39 -5.74 0.42
N SER A 100 -17.93 -4.81 -0.44
CA SER A 100 -18.84 -4.05 -1.30
C SER A 100 -19.46 -4.88 -2.43
N SER A 101 -18.75 -5.89 -2.95
CA SER A 101 -19.33 -6.87 -3.87
C SER A 101 -20.49 -7.60 -3.21
N ARG A 102 -20.32 -8.04 -1.96
CA ARG A 102 -21.36 -8.74 -1.20
C ARG A 102 -22.54 -7.83 -0.88
N CYS A 103 -22.31 -6.56 -0.58
CA CYS A 103 -23.40 -5.58 -0.48
C CYS A 103 -24.20 -5.46 -1.78
N THR A 104 -23.56 -5.55 -2.95
CA THR A 104 -24.23 -5.53 -4.26
C THR A 104 -25.12 -6.76 -4.43
N GLU A 105 -24.61 -7.94 -4.09
CA GLU A 105 -25.39 -9.19 -4.11
C GLU A 105 -26.60 -9.10 -3.17
N PHE A 106 -26.41 -8.67 -1.92
CA PHE A 106 -27.50 -8.48 -0.96
C PHE A 106 -28.51 -7.42 -1.44
N ALA A 107 -28.04 -6.34 -2.07
CA ALA A 107 -28.92 -5.29 -2.58
C ALA A 107 -29.78 -5.78 -3.75
N SER A 108 -29.23 -6.63 -4.63
CA SER A 108 -29.98 -7.26 -5.72
C SER A 108 -31.11 -8.16 -5.23
N GLN A 109 -30.96 -8.71 -4.01
CA GLN A 109 -31.94 -9.56 -3.34
C GLN A 109 -32.83 -8.79 -2.36
N HIS A 110 -32.74 -7.46 -2.30
CA HIS A 110 -33.42 -6.61 -1.32
C HIS A 110 -33.10 -6.94 0.16
N GLN A 111 -31.94 -7.52 0.42
CA GLN A 111 -31.48 -7.94 1.75
C GLN A 111 -30.40 -7.05 2.36
N VAL A 112 -29.86 -6.09 1.62
CA VAL A 112 -28.84 -5.16 2.13
C VAL A 112 -29.37 -4.39 3.36
N LYS A 113 -28.51 -4.20 4.36
CA LYS A 113 -28.86 -3.56 5.64
C LYS A 113 -28.00 -2.33 5.88
N ASP A 114 -28.56 -1.35 6.60
CA ASP A 114 -27.86 -0.08 6.91
C ASP A 114 -26.48 -0.29 7.54
N TRP A 115 -26.40 -1.23 8.50
CA TRP A 115 -25.14 -1.52 9.18
C TRP A 115 -24.03 -2.01 8.23
N MET A 116 -24.38 -2.65 7.10
CA MET A 116 -23.39 -3.13 6.13
C MET A 116 -22.71 -1.95 5.43
N LEU A 117 -23.50 -0.96 5.01
CA LEU A 117 -23.00 0.23 4.35
C LEU A 117 -22.28 1.17 5.34
N GLN A 118 -22.75 1.28 6.59
CA GLN A 118 -22.05 2.00 7.66
C GLN A 118 -20.66 1.41 7.95
N VAL A 119 -20.55 0.08 8.02
CA VAL A 119 -19.24 -0.58 8.21
C VAL A 119 -18.34 -0.29 7.01
N LEU A 120 -18.85 -0.39 5.78
CA LEU A 120 -18.08 -0.07 4.58
C LEU A 120 -17.57 1.37 4.60
N GLU A 121 -18.43 2.33 4.92
CA GLU A 121 -18.09 3.75 5.04
C GLU A 121 -16.96 3.96 6.06
N GLU A 122 -17.15 3.48 7.30
CA GLU A 122 -16.17 3.64 8.37
C GLU A 122 -14.81 3.03 7.99
N LYS A 123 -14.80 1.84 7.38
CA LYS A 123 -13.54 1.17 7.01
C LYS A 123 -12.90 1.78 5.78
N PHE A 124 -13.70 2.25 4.83
CA PHE A 124 -13.18 2.98 3.68
C PHE A 124 -12.55 4.30 4.09
N ASP A 125 -13.19 5.08 4.96
CA ASP A 125 -12.61 6.33 5.45
C ASP A 125 -11.32 6.09 6.22
N PHE A 126 -11.30 5.08 7.11
CA PHE A 126 -10.09 4.73 7.82
C PHE A 126 -8.94 4.28 6.89
N ALA A 127 -9.23 3.39 5.93
CA ALA A 127 -8.22 2.89 4.99
C ALA A 127 -7.74 3.99 4.02
N SER A 128 -8.66 4.77 3.44
CA SER A 128 -8.32 5.84 2.50
C SER A 128 -7.49 6.94 3.14
N SER A 129 -7.81 7.34 4.38
CA SER A 129 -6.99 8.29 5.15
C SER A 129 -5.61 7.72 5.50
N THR A 130 -5.54 6.43 5.84
CA THR A 130 -4.26 5.74 6.08
C THR A 130 -3.38 5.71 4.83
N ILE A 131 -3.98 5.39 3.68
CA ILE A 131 -3.30 5.40 2.37
C ILE A 131 -2.81 6.80 2.02
N ALA A 132 -3.67 7.82 2.13
CA ALA A 132 -3.30 9.20 1.83
C ALA A 132 -2.14 9.69 2.70
N PHE A 133 -2.18 9.41 4.00
CA PHE A 133 -1.11 9.75 4.92
C PHE A 133 0.21 9.05 4.59
N PHE A 134 0.16 7.73 4.29
CA PHE A 134 1.33 6.95 3.93
C PHE A 134 1.95 7.45 2.61
N VAL A 135 1.13 7.73 1.61
CA VAL A 135 1.54 8.27 0.30
C VAL A 135 2.18 9.65 0.45
N GLN A 136 1.58 10.53 1.25
CA GLN A 136 2.17 11.84 1.55
C GLN A 136 3.54 11.71 2.23
N HIS A 137 3.67 10.79 3.20
CA HIS A 137 4.95 10.54 3.85
C HIS A 137 6.01 10.02 2.88
N LEU A 138 5.63 9.12 1.97
CA LEU A 138 6.52 8.66 0.90
C LEU A 138 7.00 9.83 0.06
N ALA A 139 6.12 10.75 -0.33
CA ALA A 139 6.46 11.88 -1.17
C ALA A 139 7.41 12.86 -0.46
N ASP A 140 7.02 13.30 0.74
CA ASP A 140 7.71 14.38 1.45
C ASP A 140 9.07 13.96 2.01
N ASN A 141 9.17 12.71 2.51
CA ASN A 141 10.27 12.32 3.39
C ASN A 141 11.17 11.24 2.81
N ILE A 142 10.64 10.40 1.91
CA ILE A 142 11.36 9.24 1.39
C ILE A 142 11.83 9.52 -0.04
N MET A 143 10.90 9.74 -0.97
CA MET A 143 11.21 9.94 -2.39
C MET A 143 11.93 11.26 -2.65
N SER A 144 11.68 12.30 -1.85
CA SER A 144 12.41 13.57 -1.93
C SER A 144 13.91 13.44 -1.65
N LYS A 145 14.33 12.37 -0.93
CA LYS A 145 15.72 12.12 -0.55
C LYS A 145 16.44 11.17 -1.52
N VAL A 146 15.71 10.54 -2.44
CA VAL A 146 16.31 9.66 -3.47
C VAL A 146 17.05 10.53 -4.49
N LYS A 147 18.37 10.61 -4.35
CA LYS A 147 19.25 11.30 -5.31
C LYS A 147 19.54 10.39 -6.50
N ALA A 148 18.56 10.19 -7.37
CA ALA A 148 18.74 9.44 -8.61
C ALA A 148 18.57 10.36 -9.83
N PRO A 149 19.62 10.60 -10.64
CA PRO A 149 19.49 11.39 -11.86
C PRO A 149 18.56 10.70 -12.87
N GLY A 150 17.66 11.47 -13.50
CA GLY A 150 16.75 10.98 -14.55
C GLY A 150 15.55 10.16 -14.08
N VAL A 151 15.27 10.12 -12.77
CA VAL A 151 14.20 9.28 -12.22
C VAL A 151 12.91 10.07 -12.03
N ALA A 152 11.86 9.72 -12.79
CA ALA A 152 10.53 10.33 -12.74
C ALA A 152 9.67 9.93 -11.51
N VAL A 153 10.28 9.36 -10.47
CA VAL A 153 9.57 8.84 -9.28
C VAL A 153 8.70 9.90 -8.58
N PRO A 154 9.20 11.13 -8.33
CA PRO A 154 8.38 12.16 -7.68
C PRO A 154 7.15 12.56 -8.50
N GLN A 155 7.27 12.71 -9.83
CA GLN A 155 6.13 12.99 -10.70
C GLN A 155 5.10 11.86 -10.66
N SER A 156 5.59 10.62 -10.74
CA SER A 156 4.76 9.42 -10.77
C SER A 156 3.94 9.24 -9.48
N LEU A 157 4.56 9.53 -8.32
CA LEU A 157 3.92 9.49 -7.00
C LEU A 157 2.90 10.62 -6.84
N LEU A 158 3.21 11.83 -7.32
CA LEU A 158 2.27 12.95 -7.31
C LEU A 158 1.01 12.64 -8.15
N THR A 159 1.16 12.02 -9.32
CA THR A 159 0.03 11.56 -10.14
C THR A 159 -0.86 10.58 -9.37
N PHE A 160 -0.26 9.57 -8.73
CA PHE A 160 -1.03 8.64 -7.89
C PHE A 160 -1.74 9.34 -6.74
N GLN A 161 -1.09 10.31 -6.09
CA GLN A 161 -1.68 11.04 -4.98
C GLN A 161 -2.95 11.82 -5.41
N VAL A 162 -2.87 12.58 -6.50
CA VAL A 162 -4.00 13.34 -7.05
C VAL A 162 -5.14 12.40 -7.46
N GLU A 163 -4.81 11.31 -8.17
CA GLU A 163 -5.81 10.34 -8.62
C GLU A 163 -6.49 9.63 -7.43
N LEU A 164 -5.72 9.22 -6.42
CA LEU A 164 -6.24 8.58 -5.22
C LEU A 164 -7.14 9.53 -4.42
N GLN A 165 -6.76 10.80 -4.30
CA GLN A 165 -7.60 11.79 -3.63
C GLN A 165 -8.95 11.93 -4.35
N ALA A 166 -8.94 12.20 -5.65
CA ALA A 166 -10.16 12.37 -6.45
C ALA A 166 -11.06 11.13 -6.40
N LYS A 167 -10.48 9.93 -6.53
CA LYS A 167 -11.23 8.67 -6.45
C LYS A 167 -11.74 8.39 -5.04
N SER A 168 -11.02 8.82 -4.00
CA SER A 168 -11.49 8.67 -2.61
C SER A 168 -12.73 9.53 -2.35
N GLU A 169 -12.71 10.80 -2.77
CA GLU A 169 -13.83 11.74 -2.64
C GLU A 169 -15.05 11.24 -3.43
N HIS A 170 -14.82 10.76 -4.66
CA HIS A 170 -15.87 10.15 -5.47
C HIS A 170 -16.47 8.90 -4.81
N SER A 171 -15.64 8.04 -4.22
CA SER A 171 -16.11 6.85 -3.49
C SER A 171 -16.93 7.22 -2.26
N ARG A 172 -16.51 8.20 -1.46
CA ARG A 172 -17.29 8.70 -0.31
C ARG A 172 -18.66 9.22 -0.74
N ALA A 173 -18.70 10.00 -1.81
CA ALA A 173 -19.97 10.50 -2.36
C ALA A 173 -20.91 9.35 -2.75
N LYS A 174 -20.39 8.29 -3.40
CA LYS A 174 -21.20 7.13 -3.79
C LYS A 174 -21.64 6.25 -2.61
N ILE A 175 -20.82 6.13 -1.58
CA ILE A 175 -21.20 5.46 -0.33
C ILE A 175 -22.35 6.24 0.34
N SER A 176 -22.21 7.56 0.45
CA SER A 176 -23.24 8.44 1.03
C SER A 176 -24.55 8.39 0.24
N GLU A 177 -24.51 8.45 -1.09
CA GLU A 177 -25.68 8.29 -1.96
C GLU A 177 -26.41 6.94 -1.72
N ALA A 178 -25.65 5.84 -1.59
CA ALA A 178 -26.21 4.52 -1.33
C ALA A 178 -26.83 4.43 0.07
N ASN A 179 -26.18 5.00 1.09
CA ASN A 179 -26.69 5.10 2.46
C ASN A 179 -28.01 5.87 2.52
N MET A 180 -28.08 7.05 1.89
CA MET A 180 -29.31 7.86 1.86
C MET A 180 -30.47 7.14 1.17
N ALA A 181 -30.19 6.42 0.08
CA ALA A 181 -31.22 5.67 -0.63
C ALA A 181 -31.78 4.49 0.18
N LEU A 182 -30.93 3.85 0.99
CA LEU A 182 -31.33 2.75 1.86
C LEU A 182 -32.22 3.25 3.01
N GLN A 183 -31.85 4.36 3.64
CA GLN A 183 -32.67 5.01 4.69
C GLN A 183 -34.02 5.51 4.15
N GLY A 184 -34.06 5.95 2.89
CA GLY A 184 -35.26 6.42 2.22
C GLY A 184 -36.11 5.35 1.52
N TYR A 185 -35.82 4.05 1.71
CA TYR A 185 -36.53 2.91 1.09
C TYR A 185 -36.79 3.05 -0.42
N ARG A 186 -35.79 3.55 -1.17
CA ARG A 186 -35.98 3.83 -2.61
C ARG A 186 -35.86 2.56 -3.45
N ARG A 187 -36.66 2.45 -4.52
CA ARG A 187 -36.56 1.37 -5.53
C ARG A 187 -35.19 1.29 -6.22
N SER A 188 -34.34 2.33 -6.09
CA SER A 188 -33.04 2.45 -6.74
C SER A 188 -31.84 1.96 -5.93
N THR A 189 -32.03 1.43 -4.71
CA THR A 189 -30.93 1.02 -3.82
C THR A 189 -29.94 0.06 -4.49
N ALA A 190 -30.41 -0.97 -5.20
CA ALA A 190 -29.53 -1.93 -5.88
C ALA A 190 -28.59 -1.26 -6.89
N ARG A 191 -29.11 -0.37 -7.73
CA ARG A 191 -28.33 0.39 -8.71
C ARG A 191 -27.32 1.33 -8.04
N LEU A 192 -27.67 1.95 -6.92
CA LEU A 192 -26.78 2.86 -6.21
C LEU A 192 -25.66 2.11 -5.48
N VAL A 193 -25.95 0.97 -4.86
CA VAL A 193 -24.94 0.09 -4.26
C VAL A 193 -24.00 -0.47 -5.34
N GLU A 194 -24.51 -0.82 -6.52
CA GLU A 194 -23.67 -1.23 -7.65
C GLU A 194 -22.73 -0.10 -8.12
N ASN A 195 -23.25 1.13 -8.25
CA ASN A 195 -22.42 2.30 -8.59
C ASN A 195 -21.32 2.56 -7.53
N MET A 196 -21.66 2.42 -6.25
CA MET A 196 -20.70 2.49 -5.15
C MET A 196 -19.62 1.41 -5.29
N HIS A 197 -19.98 0.16 -5.56
CA HIS A 197 -19.02 -0.91 -5.77
C HIS A 197 -18.07 -0.62 -6.95
N ARG A 198 -18.59 -0.16 -8.10
CA ARG A 198 -17.76 0.22 -9.25
C ARG A 198 -16.76 1.34 -8.91
N SER A 199 -17.18 2.34 -8.13
CA SER A 199 -16.31 3.41 -7.65
C SER A 199 -15.18 2.86 -6.76
N LEU A 200 -15.51 2.00 -5.80
CA LEU A 200 -14.54 1.34 -4.93
C LEU A 200 -13.56 0.43 -5.69
N MET A 201 -14.02 -0.26 -6.74
CA MET A 201 -13.16 -1.05 -7.62
C MET A 201 -12.18 -0.17 -8.39
N SER A 202 -12.62 1.00 -8.86
CA SER A 202 -11.76 1.98 -9.51
C SER A 202 -10.68 2.54 -8.56
N TYR A 203 -11.04 2.82 -7.30
CA TYR A 203 -10.09 3.20 -6.25
C TYR A 203 -9.10 2.08 -5.93
N ARG A 204 -9.58 0.84 -5.74
CA ARG A 204 -8.73 -0.34 -5.52
C ARG A 204 -7.70 -0.51 -6.62
N ARG A 205 -8.09 -0.38 -7.89
CA ARG A 205 -7.16 -0.52 -9.02
C ARG A 205 -6.01 0.47 -8.91
N THR A 206 -6.27 1.74 -8.61
CA THR A 206 -5.22 2.76 -8.43
C THR A 206 -4.29 2.43 -7.26
N VAL A 207 -4.84 1.97 -6.13
CA VAL A 207 -4.03 1.54 -4.98
C VAL A 207 -3.14 0.34 -5.35
N LEU A 208 -3.67 -0.64 -6.07
CA LEU A 208 -2.89 -1.80 -6.50
C LEU A 208 -1.79 -1.43 -7.50
N MET A 209 -2.07 -0.52 -8.45
CA MET A 209 -1.05 -0.01 -9.36
C MET A 209 0.08 0.71 -8.62
N LEU A 210 -0.27 1.60 -7.67
CA LEU A 210 0.69 2.24 -6.78
C LEU A 210 1.54 1.20 -6.03
N CYS A 211 0.91 0.21 -5.40
CA CYS A 211 1.62 -0.81 -4.63
C CYS A 211 2.55 -1.64 -5.51
N LYS A 212 2.12 -2.01 -6.72
CA LYS A 212 2.96 -2.76 -7.67
C LYS A 212 4.18 -1.96 -8.10
N VAL A 213 3.99 -0.71 -8.55
CA VAL A 213 5.09 0.18 -8.94
C VAL A 213 6.05 0.40 -7.77
N ALA A 214 5.52 0.66 -6.57
CA ALA A 214 6.33 0.88 -5.40
C ALA A 214 7.16 -0.36 -5.02
N LEU A 215 6.55 -1.55 -5.04
CA LEU A 215 7.20 -2.80 -4.68
C LEU A 215 8.24 -3.26 -5.72
N GLU A 216 8.02 -2.98 -7.00
CA GLU A 216 8.94 -3.37 -8.07
C GLU A 216 10.07 -2.37 -8.31
N ASP A 217 9.77 -1.07 -8.32
CA ASP A 217 10.73 -0.03 -8.70
C ASP A 217 11.22 0.77 -7.51
N TRP A 218 10.30 1.31 -6.72
CA TRP A 218 10.69 2.28 -5.71
C TRP A 218 11.47 1.63 -4.58
N VAL A 219 11.10 0.43 -4.14
CA VAL A 219 11.86 -0.32 -3.14
C VAL A 219 13.28 -0.60 -3.61
N PHE A 220 13.46 -0.97 -4.89
CA PHE A 220 14.78 -1.15 -5.48
C PHE A 220 15.60 0.15 -5.46
N LEU A 221 15.01 1.25 -5.92
CA LEU A 221 15.66 2.57 -5.92
C LEU A 221 16.03 3.02 -4.50
N LEU A 222 15.13 2.80 -3.54
CA LEU A 222 15.37 3.14 -2.14
C LEU A 222 16.56 2.37 -1.57
N ARG A 223 16.63 1.05 -1.80
CA ARG A 223 17.79 0.27 -1.36
C ARG A 223 19.08 0.62 -2.07
N LYS A 224 19.00 0.96 -3.36
CA LYS A 224 20.17 1.35 -4.16
C LYS A 224 20.77 2.68 -3.69
N HIS A 225 19.93 3.62 -3.24
CA HIS A 225 20.34 5.00 -2.98
C HIS A 225 20.28 5.45 -1.52
N MET A 226 19.68 4.67 -0.63
CA MET A 226 19.60 4.96 0.80
C MET A 226 20.16 3.82 1.62
N SER A 227 20.88 4.15 2.70
CA SER A 227 21.37 3.13 3.62
C SER A 227 20.22 2.51 4.43
N PRO A 228 20.34 1.26 4.90
CA PRO A 228 19.33 0.65 5.77
C PRO A 228 19.00 1.49 7.00
N ALA A 229 19.99 2.17 7.58
CA ALA A 229 19.79 3.06 8.72
C ALA A 229 18.95 4.30 8.38
N GLN A 230 19.15 4.89 7.19
CA GLN A 230 18.33 6.00 6.72
C GLN A 230 16.88 5.57 6.51
N LEU A 231 16.66 4.43 5.83
CA LEU A 231 15.31 3.89 5.61
C LEU A 231 14.61 3.56 6.92
N GLY A 232 15.31 2.91 7.87
CA GLY A 232 14.78 2.63 9.19
C GLY A 232 14.41 3.90 9.98
N TRP A 233 15.18 4.98 9.83
CA TRP A 233 14.85 6.26 10.44
C TRP A 233 13.59 6.91 9.85
N GLU A 234 13.40 6.86 8.53
CA GLU A 234 12.18 7.36 7.89
C GLU A 234 10.93 6.58 8.30
N GLU A 235 11.07 5.28 8.57
CA GLU A 235 9.99 4.46 9.13
C GLU A 235 9.64 4.90 10.56
N VAL A 236 10.64 5.20 11.40
CA VAL A 236 10.42 5.76 12.75
C VAL A 236 9.69 7.10 12.68
N LEU A 237 10.10 7.99 11.77
CA LEU A 237 9.47 9.30 11.57
C LEU A 237 8.00 9.17 11.12
N LEU A 238 7.69 8.20 10.26
CA LEU A 238 6.30 7.90 9.89
C LEU A 238 5.45 7.62 11.14
N TYR A 239 5.92 6.71 12.00
CA TYR A 239 5.19 6.36 13.23
C TYR A 239 5.09 7.52 14.21
N GLN A 240 6.16 8.31 14.35
CA GLN A 240 6.14 9.50 15.20
C GLN A 240 5.12 10.53 14.71
N LYS A 241 5.07 10.77 13.39
CA LYS A 241 4.09 11.69 12.78
C LYS A 241 2.66 11.20 13.03
N VAL A 242 2.40 9.90 12.86
CA VAL A 242 1.10 9.28 13.18
C VAL A 242 0.72 9.43 14.65
N LEU A 243 1.67 9.29 15.57
CA LEU A 243 1.43 9.46 17.00
C LEU A 243 1.13 10.91 17.37
N SER A 244 1.73 11.87 16.66
CA SER A 244 1.53 13.30 16.90
C SER A 244 0.25 13.87 16.28
N ASP A 245 -0.31 13.20 15.26
CA ASP A 245 -1.47 13.69 14.54
C ASP A 245 -2.78 13.25 15.23
N SER A 246 -3.52 14.21 15.80
CA SER A 246 -4.76 13.96 16.57
C SER A 246 -5.91 13.42 15.73
N SER A 247 -5.81 13.52 14.39
CA SER A 247 -6.77 12.97 13.43
C SER A 247 -6.68 11.45 13.31
N VAL A 248 -5.49 10.86 13.55
CA VAL A 248 -5.26 9.41 13.52
C VAL A 248 -5.52 8.84 14.91
N LYS A 249 -6.78 8.86 15.35
CA LYS A 249 -7.23 8.44 16.71
C LYS A 249 -6.98 6.97 17.10
N SER A 250 -6.11 6.24 16.41
CA SER A 250 -5.27 5.24 17.07
C SER A 250 -4.11 4.84 16.16
N ALA A 251 -2.89 5.23 16.51
CA ALA A 251 -1.67 4.74 15.85
C ALA A 251 -1.69 3.20 15.72
N ASN A 252 -2.23 2.48 16.71
CA ASN A 252 -2.39 1.03 16.65
C ASN A 252 -3.25 0.53 15.47
N LYS A 253 -4.31 1.24 15.07
CA LYS A 253 -5.08 0.85 13.88
C LYS A 253 -4.26 1.11 12.61
N PHE A 254 -3.58 2.25 12.52
CA PHE A 254 -2.71 2.59 11.39
C PHE A 254 -1.60 1.54 11.21
N VAL A 255 -0.81 1.30 12.27
CA VAL A 255 0.23 0.26 12.29
C VAL A 255 -0.37 -1.11 11.99
N GLY A 256 -1.52 -1.42 12.58
CA GLY A 256 -2.22 -2.67 12.35
C GLY A 256 -2.63 -2.90 10.90
N LEU A 257 -3.03 -1.84 10.18
CA LEU A 257 -3.33 -1.91 8.75
C LEU A 257 -2.07 -2.14 7.94
N LEU A 258 -1.00 -1.38 8.18
CA LEU A 258 0.26 -1.54 7.46
C LEU A 258 0.88 -2.93 7.68
N LEU A 259 0.81 -3.46 8.90
CA LEU A 259 1.37 -4.77 9.24
C LEU A 259 0.38 -5.94 9.00
N SER A 260 -0.84 -5.67 8.52
CA SER A 260 -1.88 -6.67 8.32
C SER A 260 -1.47 -7.90 7.48
N PRO A 261 -0.54 -7.84 6.50
CA PRO A 261 -0.08 -9.04 5.79
C PRO A 261 0.58 -10.07 6.70
N LEU A 262 1.12 -9.65 7.84
CA LEU A 262 1.72 -10.56 8.82
C LEU A 262 0.68 -11.45 9.53
N LEU A 263 -0.62 -11.15 9.41
CA LEU A 263 -1.70 -11.99 9.94
C LEU A 263 -1.81 -13.34 9.26
N ASP A 264 -1.33 -13.46 8.02
CA ASP A 264 -1.37 -14.71 7.26
C ASP A 264 -0.18 -15.63 7.60
N LEU A 265 0.81 -15.11 8.33
CA LEU A 265 1.98 -15.87 8.73
C LEU A 265 1.76 -16.55 10.09
N PRO A 266 2.39 -17.72 10.34
CA PRO A 266 2.51 -18.25 11.69
C PRO A 266 3.11 -17.19 12.62
N ARG A 267 2.59 -17.07 13.85
CA ARG A 267 3.01 -16.05 14.83
C ARG A 267 4.54 -15.99 15.01
N ARG A 268 5.21 -17.15 15.02
CA ARG A 268 6.68 -17.22 15.13
C ARG A 268 7.36 -16.52 13.95
N SER A 269 6.87 -16.75 12.74
CA SER A 269 7.36 -16.13 11.51
C SER A 269 7.08 -14.63 11.47
N ALA A 270 5.87 -14.19 11.86
CA ALA A 270 5.53 -12.77 11.98
C ALA A 270 6.48 -12.03 12.95
N VAL A 271 6.72 -12.60 14.14
CA VAL A 271 7.67 -12.03 15.12
C VAL A 271 9.11 -12.04 14.57
N ALA A 272 9.52 -13.08 13.86
CA ALA A 272 10.85 -13.14 13.25
C ALA A 272 11.03 -12.11 12.13
N THR A 273 10.00 -11.83 11.34
CA THR A 273 10.02 -10.76 10.33
C THR A 273 10.16 -9.39 10.98
N LEU A 274 9.36 -9.09 12.02
CA LEU A 274 9.47 -7.83 12.76
C LEU A 274 10.83 -7.63 13.42
N LYS A 275 11.42 -8.68 13.99
CA LYS A 275 12.77 -8.64 14.56
C LYS A 275 13.84 -8.34 13.51
N ARG A 276 13.72 -8.92 12.32
CA ARG A 276 14.65 -8.66 11.21
C ARG A 276 14.54 -7.21 10.72
N GLY A 277 13.37 -6.62 10.79
CA GLY A 277 13.16 -5.17 10.56
C GLY A 277 13.64 -4.27 11.71
N GLY A 278 14.40 -4.78 12.68
CA GLY A 278 15.03 -3.97 13.74
C GLY A 278 14.22 -3.80 15.02
N LEU A 279 13.03 -4.40 15.15
CA LEU A 279 12.25 -4.31 16.38
C LEU A 279 12.82 -5.22 17.48
N SER A 280 12.81 -4.72 18.72
CA SER A 280 13.18 -5.53 19.88
C SER A 280 12.27 -6.76 20.03
N GLY A 281 12.76 -7.80 20.71
CA GLY A 281 12.00 -9.03 20.87
C GLY A 281 10.66 -8.85 21.62
N ILE A 282 10.59 -7.90 22.54
CA ILE A 282 9.37 -7.56 23.29
C ILE A 282 8.42 -6.76 22.39
N ALA A 283 8.92 -5.71 21.73
CA ALA A 283 8.13 -4.88 20.81
C ALA A 283 7.52 -5.72 19.67
N SER A 284 8.33 -6.61 19.07
CA SER A 284 7.87 -7.52 18.02
C SER A 284 6.73 -8.43 18.48
N ARG A 285 6.81 -8.95 19.71
CA ARG A 285 5.74 -9.77 20.29
C ARG A 285 4.48 -8.95 20.56
N LEU A 286 4.62 -7.74 21.11
CA LEU A 286 3.49 -6.83 21.35
C LEU A 286 2.79 -6.45 20.04
N MET A 287 3.53 -6.06 19.01
CA MET A 287 2.98 -5.76 17.68
C MET A 287 2.23 -6.97 17.10
N ALA A 288 2.87 -8.15 17.10
CA ALA A 288 2.28 -9.35 16.53
C ALA A 288 1.03 -9.85 17.30
N VAL A 289 0.96 -9.61 18.60
CA VAL A 289 -0.12 -10.14 19.46
C VAL A 289 -1.24 -9.15 19.66
N TRP A 290 -0.92 -7.87 19.85
CA TRP A 290 -1.88 -6.87 20.28
C TRP A 290 -2.33 -6.00 19.11
N VAL A 291 -1.39 -5.37 18.40
CA VAL A 291 -1.72 -4.49 17.27
C VAL A 291 -2.41 -5.26 16.14
N LEU A 292 -1.84 -6.39 15.72
CA LEU A 292 -2.45 -7.23 14.67
C LEU A 292 -3.78 -7.85 15.12
N ARG A 293 -3.93 -8.21 16.40
CA ARG A 293 -5.21 -8.72 16.93
C ARG A 293 -6.29 -7.63 16.93
N VAL A 294 -5.93 -6.41 17.32
CA VAL A 294 -6.85 -5.26 17.26
C VAL A 294 -7.27 -5.01 15.82
N HIS A 295 -6.33 -5.01 14.86
CA HIS A 295 -6.66 -4.87 13.43
C HIS A 295 -7.60 -5.98 12.96
N ARG A 296 -7.26 -7.25 13.24
CA ARG A 296 -8.09 -8.41 12.87
C ARG A 296 -9.52 -8.29 13.41
N ILE A 297 -9.71 -7.82 14.64
CA ILE A 297 -11.03 -7.72 15.28
C ILE A 297 -11.80 -6.48 14.80
N LYS A 298 -11.14 -5.32 14.73
CA LYS A 298 -11.78 -4.01 14.51
C LYS A 298 -11.82 -3.61 13.03
N PHE A 299 -11.10 -4.30 12.15
CA PHE A 299 -11.08 -4.06 10.71
C PHE A 299 -11.53 -5.32 9.95
N GLU A 300 -10.70 -6.36 9.87
CA GLU A 300 -10.99 -7.54 9.01
C GLU A 300 -12.28 -8.26 9.40
N LYS A 301 -12.48 -8.56 10.69
CA LYS A 301 -13.67 -9.27 11.16
C LYS A 301 -14.96 -8.49 10.88
N GLN A 302 -14.91 -7.16 10.89
CA GLN A 302 -16.10 -6.35 10.61
C GLN A 302 -16.45 -6.36 9.11
N LEU A 303 -15.45 -6.30 8.23
CA LEU A 303 -15.66 -6.46 6.79
C LEU A 303 -16.11 -7.88 6.43
N ASN A 304 -15.53 -8.91 7.06
CA ASN A 304 -15.97 -10.30 6.87
C ASN A 304 -17.39 -10.52 7.38
N SER A 305 -17.79 -9.84 8.46
CA SER A 305 -19.19 -9.81 8.91
C SER A 305 -20.15 -9.29 7.84
N VAL A 306 -19.75 -8.27 7.06
CA VAL A 306 -20.52 -7.80 5.90
C VAL A 306 -20.60 -8.89 4.83
N VAL A 307 -19.47 -9.51 4.49
CA VAL A 307 -19.39 -10.62 3.52
C VAL A 307 -20.31 -11.78 3.89
N ASP A 308 -20.37 -12.11 5.18
CA ASP A 308 -21.17 -13.21 5.73
C ASP A 308 -22.65 -12.84 5.94
N GLY A 309 -23.03 -11.57 5.79
CA GLY A 309 -24.38 -11.10 6.13
C GLY A 309 -24.69 -11.08 7.63
N LYS A 310 -23.68 -11.20 8.49
CA LYS A 310 -23.82 -11.33 9.94
C LYS A 310 -23.39 -10.05 10.63
N ARG A 311 -24.37 -9.32 11.20
CA ARG A 311 -24.09 -8.07 11.92
C ARG A 311 -22.99 -8.29 12.95
N PRO A 312 -21.89 -7.51 12.91
CA PRO A 312 -20.84 -7.65 13.89
C PRO A 312 -21.45 -7.34 15.26
N ARG A 313 -21.16 -8.19 16.25
CA ARG A 313 -21.51 -7.87 17.64
C ARG A 313 -20.86 -6.52 17.95
N PRO A 314 -21.55 -5.57 18.62
CA PRO A 314 -20.91 -4.36 19.10
C PRO A 314 -19.68 -4.82 19.85
N ALA A 315 -18.51 -4.46 19.34
CA ALA A 315 -17.27 -4.87 19.95
C ALA A 315 -17.34 -4.30 21.35
N TRP A 316 -17.42 -5.16 22.36
CA TRP A 316 -17.36 -4.74 23.76
C TRP A 316 -16.25 -3.71 23.83
N ASN A 317 -16.64 -2.49 24.19
CA ASN A 317 -15.69 -1.41 24.40
C ASN A 317 -14.82 -1.93 25.54
N PHE A 318 -13.65 -2.48 25.21
CA PHE A 318 -12.50 -2.31 26.07
C PHE A 318 -12.22 -0.80 25.98
N SER A 319 -13.01 -0.01 26.72
CA SER A 319 -12.50 1.25 27.24
C SER A 319 -11.27 0.84 28.03
N LEU A 320 -10.12 1.23 27.52
CA LEU A 320 -8.94 1.35 28.36
C LEU A 320 -9.15 2.66 29.12
N ASP A 321 -10.04 2.61 30.10
CA ASP A 321 -9.84 3.40 31.32
C ASP A 321 -8.81 2.64 32.17
#